data_AF-A0A819XQJ6-F1
#
_entry.id   AF-A0A819XQJ6-F1
#
_cell.length_a   1.000
_cell.length_b   1.000
_cell.length_c   1.000
_cell.angle_alpha   90.00
_cell.angle_beta   90.00
_cell.angle_gamma   90.00
#
_symmetry.space_group_name_H-M   'P 1'
#
loop_
_entity.id
_entity.type
_entity.pdbx_description
1 polymer ?
#
loop_
_entity_poly.entity_id
_entity_poly.type
_entity_poly.pdbx_seq_one_letter_code
_entity_poly.pdbx_strand_id
1 'polypeptide(L)'
;MQMTIDAFTPLLGPLASQLKQTMNDCCSYEAVKYDLAKLYMEEFTLSDMNRMIRFYSSPVGQKLIKKQPILMIKAKQLGQRKAREYLPKFQAMIQEQLNKQINNLKK
;
A
#
# COMPACT_ATOMS: atom_id res chain seq x y z
N MET A 1 9.63 -33.00 7.55
CA MET A 1 8.15 -33.00 7.44
C MET A 1 7.79 -32.49 6.05
N GLN A 2 8.10 -33.28 5.01
CA GLN A 2 7.73 -33.01 3.61
C GLN A 2 6.40 -33.71 3.33
N MET A 3 5.42 -33.44 4.19
CA MET A 3 4.06 -33.94 4.01
C MET A 3 3.24 -32.71 3.62
N THR A 4 2.53 -32.81 2.49
CA THR A 4 1.42 -31.92 2.04
C THR A 4 1.69 -30.71 1.13
N ILE A 5 2.69 -30.73 0.24
CA ILE A 5 2.60 -29.86 -0.96
C ILE A 5 1.83 -30.60 -2.08
N ASP A 6 2.19 -31.86 -2.35
CA ASP A 6 1.61 -32.61 -3.49
C ASP A 6 0.15 -33.04 -3.30
N ALA A 7 -0.30 -33.22 -2.05
CA ALA A 7 -1.71 -33.52 -1.74
C ALA A 7 -2.63 -32.29 -1.89
N PHE A 8 -2.07 -31.08 -1.83
CA PHE A 8 -2.82 -29.83 -2.00
C PHE A 8 -2.95 -29.44 -3.48
N THR A 9 -1.99 -29.82 -4.34
CA THR A 9 -1.96 -29.45 -5.76
C THR A 9 -3.25 -29.75 -6.55
N PRO A 10 -3.88 -30.94 -6.44
CA PRO A 10 -5.16 -31.21 -7.13
C PRO A 10 -6.37 -30.52 -6.47
N LEU A 11 -6.31 -30.20 -5.17
CA LEU A 11 -7.34 -29.44 -4.45
C LEU A 11 -7.29 -27.94 -4.80
N LEU A 12 -6.08 -27.42 -5.05
CA LEU A 12 -5.85 -26.04 -5.45
C LEU A 12 -6.37 -25.73 -6.85
N GLY A 13 -6.55 -26.70 -7.75
CA GLY A 13 -7.08 -26.44 -9.10
C GLY A 13 -8.51 -25.87 -9.06
N PRO A 14 -9.50 -26.64 -8.58
CA PRO A 14 -10.88 -26.18 -8.44
C PRO A 14 -11.01 -25.01 -7.46
N LEU A 15 -10.29 -25.03 -6.34
CA LEU A 15 -10.30 -23.93 -5.37
C LEU A 15 -9.71 -22.64 -5.95
N ALA A 16 -8.60 -22.70 -6.70
CA ALA A 16 -8.03 -21.52 -7.37
C ALA A 16 -8.95 -21.00 -8.48
N SER A 17 -9.64 -21.89 -9.19
CA SER A 17 -10.67 -21.50 -10.17
C SER A 17 -11.81 -20.75 -9.49
N GLN A 18 -12.36 -21.31 -8.40
CA GLN A 18 -13.41 -20.67 -7.61
C GLN A 18 -12.94 -19.35 -6.99
N LEU A 19 -11.74 -19.31 -6.39
CA LEU A 19 -11.17 -18.08 -5.84
C LEU A 19 -10.93 -17.02 -6.91
N LYS A 20 -10.44 -17.40 -8.09
CA LYS A 20 -10.27 -16.49 -9.23
C LYS A 20 -11.61 -15.96 -9.71
N GLN A 21 -12.63 -16.83 -9.79
CA GLN A 21 -13.98 -16.43 -10.19
C GLN A 21 -14.58 -15.47 -9.16
N THR A 22 -14.57 -15.82 -7.87
CA THR A 22 -15.02 -14.96 -6.78
C THR A 22 -14.28 -13.62 -6.75
N MET A 23 -12.96 -13.61 -7.00
CA MET A 23 -12.18 -12.38 -7.11
C MET A 23 -12.58 -11.53 -8.31
N ASN A 24 -12.88 -12.15 -9.46
CA ASN A 24 -13.40 -11.42 -10.60
C ASN A 24 -14.80 -10.85 -10.31
N ASP A 25 -15.66 -11.61 -9.63
CA ASP A 25 -17.02 -11.21 -9.31
C ASP A 25 -17.06 -10.04 -8.32
N CYS A 26 -16.13 -9.97 -7.36
CA CYS A 26 -16.06 -8.84 -6.41
C CYS A 26 -15.32 -7.62 -6.94
N CYS A 27 -14.30 -7.86 -7.77
CA CYS A 27 -13.19 -6.92 -7.88
C CYS A 27 -12.75 -6.68 -9.33
N SER A 28 -13.46 -7.26 -10.31
CA SER A 28 -13.30 -6.84 -11.70
C SER A 28 -13.70 -5.39 -11.89
N TYR A 29 -13.19 -4.76 -12.96
CA TYR A 29 -13.59 -3.42 -13.34
C TYR A 29 -15.11 -3.29 -13.48
N GLU A 30 -15.76 -4.28 -14.09
CA GLU A 30 -17.22 -4.30 -14.27
C GLU A 30 -17.97 -4.35 -12.94
N ALA A 31 -17.45 -5.08 -11.95
CA ALA A 31 -18.04 -5.16 -10.62
C ALA A 31 -17.98 -3.83 -9.85
N VAL A 32 -16.89 -3.06 -10.01
CA VAL A 32 -16.62 -1.89 -9.15
C VAL A 32 -16.83 -0.53 -9.83
N LYS A 33 -16.93 -0.47 -11.18
CA LYS A 33 -16.89 0.80 -11.91
C LYS A 33 -18.00 1.78 -11.53
N TYR A 34 -19.21 1.30 -11.25
CA TYR A 34 -20.34 2.17 -10.91
C TYR A 34 -20.23 2.70 -9.48
N ASP A 35 -19.82 1.86 -8.53
CA ASP A 35 -19.56 2.29 -7.15
C ASP A 35 -18.41 3.31 -7.12
N LEU A 36 -17.35 3.05 -7.90
CA LEU A 36 -16.25 3.99 -8.04
C LEU A 36 -16.70 5.31 -8.69
N ALA A 37 -17.52 5.26 -9.73
CA ALA A 37 -18.07 6.46 -10.37
C ALA A 37 -18.90 7.28 -9.37
N LYS A 38 -19.76 6.62 -8.57
CA LYS A 38 -20.56 7.27 -7.55
C LYS A 38 -19.69 7.95 -6.49
N LEU A 39 -18.68 7.27 -5.96
CA LEU A 39 -17.73 7.85 -4.99
C LEU A 39 -17.06 9.11 -5.54
N TYR A 40 -16.62 9.08 -6.79
CA TYR A 40 -16.00 10.26 -7.40
C TYR A 40 -17.01 11.39 -7.64
N MET A 41 -18.27 11.09 -7.97
CA MET A 41 -19.31 12.10 -8.14
C MET A 41 -19.78 12.72 -6.81
N GLU A 42 -19.63 12.00 -5.69
CA GLU A 42 -19.91 12.51 -4.34
C GLU A 42 -18.83 13.49 -3.86
N GLU A 43 -17.56 13.22 -4.19
CA GLU A 43 -16.42 13.99 -3.71
C GLU A 43 -15.97 15.12 -4.67
N PHE A 44 -16.28 14.99 -5.97
CA PHE A 44 -15.81 15.93 -6.99
C PHE A 44 -16.95 16.49 -7.82
N THR A 45 -16.86 17.78 -8.13
CA THR A 45 -17.78 18.41 -9.09
C THR A 45 -17.45 17.98 -10.52
N LEU A 46 -18.42 18.12 -11.43
CA LEU A 46 -18.19 17.91 -12.87
C LEU A 46 -17.03 18.76 -13.41
N SER A 47 -16.85 19.99 -12.90
CA SER A 47 -15.73 20.85 -13.27
C SER A 47 -14.38 20.25 -12.85
N ASP A 48 -14.30 19.72 -11.63
CA ASP A 48 -13.08 19.08 -11.11
C ASP A 48 -12.77 17.80 -11.88
N MET A 49 -13.77 16.96 -12.14
CA MET A 49 -13.61 15.76 -12.97
C MET A 49 -13.07 16.10 -14.36
N ASN A 50 -13.61 17.13 -15.02
CA ASN A 50 -13.12 17.58 -16.31
C ASN A 50 -11.67 18.11 -16.26
N ARG A 51 -11.29 18.79 -15.18
CA ARG A 51 -9.90 19.24 -14.97
C ARG A 51 -8.95 18.06 -14.74
N MET A 52 -9.37 17.07 -13.95
CA MET A 52 -8.62 15.84 -13.72
C MET A 52 -8.41 15.07 -15.02
N ILE A 53 -9.46 14.89 -15.84
CA ILE A 53 -9.36 14.27 -17.16
C ILE A 53 -8.34 15.00 -18.02
N ARG A 54 -8.43 16.33 -18.14
CA ARG A 54 -7.47 17.13 -18.91
C ARG A 54 -6.03 16.94 -18.42
N PHE A 55 -5.82 16.98 -17.11
CA PHE A 55 -4.49 16.81 -16.54
C PHE A 55 -3.94 15.40 -16.81
N TYR A 56 -4.69 14.36 -16.50
CA TYR A 56 -4.23 12.98 -16.68
C TYR A 56 -4.07 12.59 -18.15
N SER A 57 -4.81 13.22 -19.08
CA SER A 57 -4.59 13.05 -20.53
C SER A 57 -3.34 13.76 -21.06
N SER A 58 -2.76 14.72 -20.32
CA SER A 58 -1.54 15.42 -20.74
C SER A 58 -0.30 14.50 -20.73
N PRO A 59 0.77 14.83 -21.49
CA PRO A 59 2.01 14.06 -21.45
C PRO A 59 2.62 13.92 -20.05
N VAL A 60 2.53 14.97 -19.23
CA VAL A 60 3.03 14.94 -17.84
C VAL A 60 2.11 14.13 -16.93
N GLY A 61 0.79 14.21 -17.09
CA GLY A 61 -0.17 13.42 -16.31
C GLY A 61 -0.03 11.92 -16.60
N GLN A 62 0.10 11.53 -17.87
CA GLN A 62 0.39 10.16 -18.26
C GLN A 62 1.73 9.67 -17.72
N LYS A 63 2.76 10.53 -17.74
CA LYS A 63 4.06 10.21 -17.11
C LYS A 63 3.92 10.01 -15.61
N LEU A 64 3.13 10.84 -14.93
CA LEU A 64 2.88 10.75 -13.50
C LEU A 64 2.22 9.40 -13.14
N ILE A 65 1.12 9.02 -13.81
CA ILE A 65 0.45 7.72 -13.60
C ILE A 65 1.44 6.57 -13.70
N LYS A 66 2.29 6.56 -14.73
CA LYS A 66 3.30 5.51 -14.93
C LYS A 66 4.42 5.52 -13.88
N LYS A 67 4.74 6.67 -13.29
CA LYS A 67 5.85 6.82 -12.35
C LYS A 67 5.42 6.76 -10.88
N GLN A 68 4.15 6.98 -10.57
CA GLN A 68 3.66 7.03 -9.19
C GLN A 68 3.92 5.72 -8.40
N PRO A 69 3.68 4.50 -8.93
CA PRO A 69 4.04 3.27 -8.21
C PRO A 69 5.55 3.16 -7.95
N ILE A 70 6.37 3.57 -8.92
CA ILE A 70 7.84 3.56 -8.80
C ILE A 70 8.29 4.54 -7.72
N LEU A 71 7.68 5.73 -7.66
CA LEU A 71 7.97 6.72 -6.63
C LEU A 71 7.59 6.19 -5.24
N MET A 72 6.46 5.50 -5.08
CA MET A 72 6.08 4.88 -3.82
C MET A 72 7.09 3.81 -3.37
N ILE A 73 7.55 2.95 -4.28
CA ILE A 73 8.58 1.94 -3.98
C ILE A 73 9.88 2.61 -3.53
N LYS A 74 10.31 3.65 -4.26
CA LYS A 74 11.53 4.40 -3.92
C LYS A 74 11.38 5.15 -2.59
N ALA A 75 10.22 5.70 -2.30
CA ALA A 75 9.91 6.37 -1.04
C ALA A 75 9.98 5.38 0.12
N LYS A 76 9.42 4.17 -0.03
CA LYS A 76 9.54 3.09 0.97
C LYS A 76 11.00 2.74 1.24
N GLN A 77 11.80 2.55 0.19
CA GLN A 77 13.23 2.25 0.33
C GLN A 77 13.99 3.38 1.01
N LEU A 78 13.66 4.64 0.69
CA LEU A 78 14.23 5.81 1.37
C LEU A 78 13.90 5.81 2.87
N GLY A 79 12.64 5.57 3.23
CA GLY A 79 12.20 5.47 4.62
C GLY A 79 12.94 4.36 5.37
N GLN A 80 13.09 3.17 4.77
CA GLN A 80 13.85 2.06 5.35
C GLN A 80 15.33 2.42 5.57
N ARG A 81 15.96 3.12 4.61
CA ARG A 81 17.35 3.59 4.79
C ARG A 81 17.45 4.59 5.93
N LYS A 82 16.56 5.58 5.99
CA LYS A 82 16.54 6.58 7.06
C LYS A 82 16.28 5.95 8.43
N ALA A 83 15.37 4.99 8.52
CA ALA A 83 15.16 4.25 9.76
C ALA A 83 16.44 3.55 10.24
N ARG A 84 17.17 2.86 9.35
CA ARG A 84 18.44 2.20 9.70
C ARG A 84 19.53 3.19 10.14
N GLU A 85 19.61 4.36 9.50
CA GLU A 85 20.56 5.43 9.83
C GLU A 85 20.29 6.03 11.23
N TYR A 86 19.02 6.22 11.59
CA TYR A 86 18.63 6.91 12.82
C TYR A 86 18.30 5.98 14.00
N LEU A 87 18.08 4.69 13.76
CA LEU A 87 17.74 3.72 14.81
C LEU A 87 18.75 3.69 15.97
N PRO A 88 20.08 3.71 15.75
CA PRO A 88 21.04 3.73 16.86
C PRO A 88 20.94 5.00 17.70
N LYS A 89 20.76 6.16 17.05
CA LYS A 89 20.59 7.45 17.75
C LYS A 89 19.32 7.44 18.60
N PHE A 90 18.22 6.93 18.04
CA PHE A 90 16.96 6.80 18.75
C PHE A 90 17.08 5.86 19.96
N GLN A 91 17.76 4.72 19.80
CA GLN A 91 18.04 3.79 20.90
C GLN A 91 18.88 4.45 22.01
N ALA A 92 19.93 5.21 21.65
CA ALA A 92 20.76 5.92 22.62
C ALA A 92 19.95 6.95 23.42
N MET A 93 19.06 7.71 22.75
CA MET A 93 18.19 8.67 23.41
C MET A 93 17.22 8.00 24.40
N ILE A 94 16.63 6.86 24.04
CA ILE A 94 15.77 6.09 24.95
C ILE A 94 16.57 5.61 26.17
N GLN A 95 17.76 5.03 25.95
CA GLN A 95 18.61 4.55 27.04
C GLN A 95 19.02 5.67 28.01
N GLU A 96 19.41 6.82 27.48
CA GLU A 96 19.74 7.98 28.31
C GLU A 96 18.55 8.42 29.17
N GLN A 97 17.36 8.49 28.58
CA GLN A 97 16.15 8.93 29.29
C GLN A 97 15.72 7.92 30.38
N LEU A 98 15.81 6.62 30.09
CA LEU A 98 15.53 5.58 31.08
C LEU A 98 16.51 5.65 32.26
N ASN A 99 17.81 5.84 31.99
CA ASN A 99 18.83 5.96 33.02
C ASN A 99 18.58 7.18 33.93
N LYS A 100 18.18 8.32 33.35
CA LYS A 100 17.80 9.52 34.13
C LYS A 100 16.61 9.24 35.05
N GLN A 101 15.57 8.55 34.55
CA GLN A 101 14.41 8.19 35.37
C GLN A 101 14.77 7.23 36.50
N ILE A 102 15.56 6.19 36.24
CA ILE A 102 16.03 5.26 37.27
C ILE A 102 16.83 5.98 38.36
N ASN A 103 17.70 6.92 37.98
CA ASN A 103 18.50 7.68 38.94
C ASN A 103 17.67 8.64 39.78
N ASN A 104 16.60 9.21 39.21
CA ASN A 104 15.66 10.06 39.95
C ASN A 104 14.80 9.28 40.96
N LEU A 105 14.53 7.99 40.70
CA LEU A 105 13.80 7.11 41.63
C LEU A 105 14.67 6.58 42.79
N LYS A 106 15.99 6.71 42.70
CA LYS A 106 16.95 6.30 43.73
C LYS A 106 17.36 7.43 44.69
N LYS A 107 16.85 8.64 44.47
CA LYS A 107 17.02 9.81 45.34
C LYS A 107 15.78 9.98 46.20
#